data_AF-A0A537APM2-F1
#
_entry.id   AF-A0A537APM2-F1
#
_cell.length_a   1.000
_cell.length_b   1.000
_cell.length_c   1.000
_cell.angle_alpha   90.00
_cell.angle_beta   90.00
_cell.angle_gamma   90.00
#
_symmetry.space_group_name_H-M   'P 1'
#
loop_
_entity.id
_entity.type
_entity.pdbx_description
1 polymer ?
#
loop_
_entity_poly.entity_id
_entity_poly.type
_entity_poly.pdbx_seq_one_letter_code
_entity_poly.pdbx_strand_id
1 'polypeptide(L)'
;MTVDPTTGKVTPFISNLPTGDHPTEQLAFKGGWVYWSQGSTTNSGVVGLDNGGGGNQPDIPCQDIVLSQNVFDSGNGIHTSGYSPFGTTRPGATVKAFEGASHHGVCDGAVLRTRLNVPNPADTIEPYAWGFRNGYAIRFAPQNHPLHGGLLVGEDGADERGARPSYGAPEVLSLASQNADGTPGYHGWPDRYGFLPTTQSVFNPVGGPADDLCVPDPSNLPSRCTAASLARILSETVPIRDVLAAPPQPVTAPLALESADSSYTAIDFVPDSFVASPVRPGAILYTLEGDFGFSAANGSPEVGHEVRLMNVAGQGAGPLSLSFSNFARNTTGDQAFVTGIHGMNRPTNLRFGPDGCAWVVDYGAVRDAGQSGVDTKFKNPADALLLQIPNTGVIFRICRD
;
A
#
# COMPACT_ATOMS: atom_id res chain seq x y z
N MET A 1 -16.21 -3.24 -10.84
CA MET A 1 -17.65 -2.93 -11.01
C MET A 1 -17.90 -2.36 -12.40
N THR A 2 -19.11 -2.48 -12.93
CA THR A 2 -19.61 -1.72 -14.09
C THR A 2 -20.62 -0.70 -13.61
N VAL A 3 -20.65 0.47 -14.25
CA VAL A 3 -21.58 1.55 -13.92
C VAL A 3 -22.41 1.85 -15.16
N ASP A 4 -23.73 1.80 -15.03
CA ASP A 4 -24.63 2.33 -16.05
C ASP A 4 -24.60 3.87 -15.96
N PRO A 5 -24.07 4.58 -16.98
CA PRO A 5 -23.92 6.03 -16.92
C PRO A 5 -25.27 6.78 -16.98
N THR A 6 -26.35 6.12 -17.38
CA THR A 6 -27.69 6.72 -17.47
C THR A 6 -28.43 6.61 -16.14
N THR A 7 -28.34 5.45 -15.49
CA THR A 7 -29.08 5.18 -14.25
C THR A 7 -28.23 5.34 -12.99
N GLY A 8 -26.90 5.40 -13.12
CA GLY A 8 -25.96 5.34 -12.01
C GLY A 8 -25.87 3.95 -11.36
N LYS A 9 -26.54 2.93 -11.92
CA LYS A 9 -26.55 1.58 -11.35
C LYS A 9 -25.14 0.98 -11.39
N VAL A 10 -24.62 0.66 -10.21
CA VAL A 10 -23.36 -0.06 -10.04
C VAL A 10 -23.63 -1.56 -9.96
N THR A 11 -22.96 -2.35 -10.79
CA THR A 11 -23.03 -3.82 -10.77
C THR A 11 -21.62 -4.37 -10.53
N PRO A 12 -21.41 -5.33 -9.61
CA PRO A 12 -20.11 -5.97 -9.44
C PRO A 12 -19.61 -6.58 -10.75
N PHE A 13 -18.32 -6.40 -11.05
CA PHE A 13 -17.70 -7.00 -12.24
C PHE A 13 -17.17 -8.40 -11.93
N ILE A 14 -16.46 -8.51 -10.80
CA ILE A 14 -16.13 -9.73 -10.09
C ILE A 14 -16.55 -9.48 -8.63
N SER A 15 -17.10 -10.50 -7.98
CA SER A 15 -17.49 -10.44 -6.55
C SER A 15 -16.66 -11.44 -5.76
N ASN A 16 -16.65 -11.33 -4.42
CA ASN A 16 -15.92 -12.23 -3.53
C ASN A 16 -14.41 -12.25 -3.82
N LEU A 17 -13.84 -11.08 -4.11
CA LEU A 17 -12.39 -10.91 -4.07
C LEU A 17 -11.94 -10.86 -2.59
N PRO A 18 -10.73 -11.33 -2.27
CA PRO A 18 -10.22 -11.29 -0.92
C PRO A 18 -10.16 -9.86 -0.40
N THR A 19 -10.44 -9.68 0.88
CA THR A 19 -10.32 -8.38 1.56
C THR A 19 -9.95 -8.63 3.01
N GLY A 20 -9.13 -7.75 3.56
CA GLY A 20 -8.78 -7.74 4.98
C GLY A 20 -8.43 -6.31 5.36
N ASP A 21 -7.18 -6.08 5.72
CA ASP A 21 -6.66 -4.74 5.99
C ASP A 21 -6.65 -3.85 4.74
N HIS A 22 -6.33 -4.43 3.58
CA HIS A 22 -6.26 -3.69 2.32
C HIS A 22 -7.29 -4.21 1.31
N PRO A 23 -8.03 -3.31 0.63
CA PRO A 23 -9.08 -3.69 -0.31
C PRO A 23 -8.53 -4.00 -1.72
N THR A 24 -9.46 -4.19 -2.67
CA THR A 24 -9.16 -4.08 -4.10
C THR A 24 -9.00 -2.60 -4.46
N GLU A 25 -7.86 -2.26 -5.04
CA GLU A 25 -7.44 -0.86 -5.26
C GLU A 25 -7.63 -0.41 -6.72
N GLN A 26 -6.69 0.36 -7.26
CA GLN A 26 -6.79 0.89 -8.61
C GLN A 26 -6.80 -0.20 -9.68
N LEU A 27 -7.38 0.18 -10.83
CA LEU A 27 -7.47 -0.63 -12.03
C LEU A 27 -6.76 0.03 -13.22
N ALA A 28 -6.31 -0.80 -14.16
CA ALA A 28 -5.71 -0.39 -15.42
C ALA A 28 -6.16 -1.31 -16.55
N PHE A 29 -6.10 -0.82 -17.80
CA PHE A 29 -6.50 -1.59 -18.97
C PHE A 29 -5.35 -1.65 -19.98
N LYS A 30 -5.07 -2.83 -20.53
CA LYS A 30 -4.11 -3.00 -21.62
C LYS A 30 -4.36 -4.29 -22.40
N GLY A 31 -4.33 -4.23 -23.74
CA GLY A 31 -4.32 -5.42 -24.58
C GLY A 31 -5.52 -6.37 -24.39
N GLY A 32 -6.72 -5.84 -24.12
CA GLY A 32 -7.92 -6.64 -23.89
C GLY A 32 -8.04 -7.23 -22.48
N TRP A 33 -7.18 -6.82 -21.56
CA TRP A 33 -7.20 -7.19 -20.15
C TRP A 33 -7.58 -6.01 -19.27
N VAL A 34 -8.24 -6.34 -18.16
CA VAL A 34 -8.35 -5.49 -16.98
C VAL A 34 -7.32 -5.98 -15.97
N TYR A 35 -6.53 -5.08 -15.44
CA TYR A 35 -5.61 -5.29 -14.34
C TYR A 35 -6.16 -4.56 -13.11
N TRP A 36 -5.98 -5.14 -11.94
CA TRP A 36 -6.25 -4.45 -10.68
C TRP A 36 -5.20 -4.87 -9.66
N SER A 37 -4.96 -3.98 -8.71
CA SER A 37 -4.22 -4.34 -7.51
C SER A 37 -5.16 -4.89 -6.46
N GLN A 38 -4.76 -6.01 -5.87
CA GLN A 38 -5.42 -6.66 -4.76
C GLN A 38 -4.47 -6.56 -3.56
N GLY A 39 -4.80 -5.69 -2.60
CA GLY A 39 -4.01 -5.53 -1.39
C GLY A 39 -4.01 -6.78 -0.53
N SER A 40 -2.97 -6.94 0.29
CA SER A 40 -2.84 -8.02 1.26
C SER A 40 -3.96 -7.95 2.28
N THR A 41 -4.37 -9.11 2.76
CA THR A 41 -5.41 -9.20 3.79
C THR A 41 -4.88 -8.84 5.17
N THR A 42 -3.56 -8.87 5.36
CA THR A 42 -2.91 -8.55 6.63
C THR A 42 -1.98 -7.34 6.54
N ASN A 43 -1.68 -6.73 7.71
CA ASN A 43 -0.68 -5.67 7.82
C ASN A 43 0.73 -6.14 7.47
N SER A 44 1.13 -7.36 7.88
CA SER A 44 2.53 -7.83 7.90
C SER A 44 2.73 -9.33 7.64
N GLY A 45 1.81 -9.98 6.92
CA GLY A 45 1.90 -11.41 6.57
C GLY A 45 1.34 -12.37 7.62
N VAL A 46 0.76 -11.85 8.70
CA VAL A 46 0.26 -12.62 9.86
C VAL A 46 -1.08 -12.03 10.30
N VAL A 47 -2.08 -12.90 10.50
CA VAL A 47 -3.38 -12.48 11.05
C VAL A 47 -3.24 -12.22 12.54
N GLY A 48 -3.46 -10.97 12.95
CA GLY A 48 -3.48 -10.50 14.34
C GLY A 48 -4.87 -10.07 14.80
N LEU A 49 -4.97 -9.55 16.03
CA LEU A 49 -6.19 -8.91 16.53
C LEU A 49 -6.46 -7.58 15.81
N ASP A 50 -5.43 -6.93 15.31
CA ASP A 50 -5.54 -5.75 14.43
C ASP A 50 -6.33 -6.05 13.13
N ASN A 51 -6.29 -7.29 12.67
CA ASN A 51 -6.94 -7.73 11.44
C ASN A 51 -8.39 -8.20 11.70
N GLY A 52 -9.27 -7.25 12.00
CA GLY A 52 -10.69 -7.52 12.25
C GLY A 52 -10.94 -8.37 13.50
N GLY A 53 -10.10 -8.22 14.53
CA GLY A 53 -10.16 -9.06 15.74
C GLY A 53 -9.72 -10.50 15.50
N GLY A 54 -8.92 -10.77 14.46
CA GLY A 54 -8.55 -12.10 14.00
C GLY A 54 -9.61 -12.80 13.16
N GLY A 55 -10.70 -12.10 12.79
CA GLY A 55 -11.80 -12.65 12.00
C GLY A 55 -11.62 -12.55 10.48
N ASN A 56 -10.66 -11.74 10.02
CA ASN A 56 -10.35 -11.61 8.61
C ASN A 56 -9.61 -12.87 8.08
N GLN A 57 -9.69 -13.06 6.77
CA GLN A 57 -8.97 -14.15 6.09
C GLN A 57 -7.46 -13.92 6.12
N PRO A 58 -6.63 -14.99 6.11
CA PRO A 58 -5.19 -14.87 5.93
C PRO A 58 -4.83 -14.50 4.49
N ASP A 59 -3.58 -14.07 4.31
CA ASP A 59 -3.03 -13.83 2.99
C ASP A 59 -3.06 -15.10 2.13
N ILE A 60 -3.18 -14.92 0.82
CA ILE A 60 -3.30 -15.99 -0.18
C ILE A 60 -2.13 -15.86 -1.16
N PRO A 61 -1.21 -16.84 -1.25
CA PRO A 61 -0.04 -16.71 -2.10
C PRO A 61 -0.36 -17.02 -3.57
N CYS A 62 0.33 -16.36 -4.51
CA CYS A 62 0.15 -16.60 -5.95
C CYS A 62 0.94 -17.81 -6.48
N GLN A 63 1.87 -18.34 -5.68
CA GLN A 63 2.66 -19.53 -5.97
C GLN A 63 2.77 -20.37 -4.69
N ASP A 64 3.22 -21.62 -4.81
CA ASP A 64 3.52 -22.45 -3.64
C ASP A 64 4.63 -21.79 -2.81
N ILE A 65 4.40 -21.65 -1.50
CA ILE A 65 5.37 -21.12 -0.56
C ILE A 65 5.65 -22.12 0.56
N VAL A 66 6.78 -21.96 1.22
CA VAL A 66 7.13 -22.69 2.44
C VAL A 66 7.24 -21.67 3.58
N LEU A 67 6.47 -21.88 4.64
CA LEU A 67 6.52 -21.04 5.83
C LEU A 67 7.82 -21.29 6.60
N SER A 68 8.31 -20.26 7.27
CA SER A 68 9.42 -20.38 8.22
C SER A 68 9.01 -21.23 9.42
N GLN A 69 9.95 -21.45 10.34
CA GLN A 69 9.65 -22.09 11.63
C GLN A 69 9.04 -21.10 12.64
N ASN A 70 8.86 -19.83 12.27
CA ASN A 70 8.39 -18.80 13.19
C ASN A 70 6.87 -18.89 13.40
N VAL A 71 6.49 -18.62 14.65
CA VAL A 71 5.12 -18.31 15.08
C VAL A 71 5.17 -16.97 15.81
N PHE A 72 4.09 -16.21 15.67
CA PHE A 72 3.97 -14.84 16.17
C PHE A 72 2.86 -14.81 17.22
N ASP A 73 3.09 -14.16 18.37
CA ASP A 73 2.03 -13.97 19.36
C ASP A 73 1.08 -12.90 18.84
N SER A 74 -0.16 -13.32 18.56
CA SER A 74 -1.24 -12.50 18.03
C SER A 74 -2.16 -12.00 19.14
N GLY A 75 -1.63 -11.87 20.36
CA GLY A 75 -2.36 -11.40 21.53
C GLY A 75 -3.04 -12.54 22.30
N ASN A 76 -3.30 -12.28 23.59
CA ASN A 76 -3.98 -13.22 24.50
C ASN A 76 -3.35 -14.63 24.59
N GLY A 77 -2.05 -14.76 24.28
CA GLY A 77 -1.33 -16.04 24.25
C GLY A 77 -1.65 -16.90 23.02
N ILE A 78 -2.42 -16.38 22.07
CA ILE A 78 -2.74 -17.04 20.81
C ILE A 78 -1.59 -16.81 19.83
N HIS A 79 -1.16 -17.87 19.15
CA HIS A 79 -0.05 -17.80 18.21
C HIS A 79 -0.51 -18.14 16.79
N THR A 80 -0.01 -17.39 15.82
CA THR A 80 -0.38 -17.54 14.41
C THR A 80 0.89 -17.66 13.56
N SER A 81 0.89 -18.56 12.58
CA SER A 81 1.88 -18.57 11.51
C SER A 81 1.44 -17.65 10.37
N GLY A 82 2.35 -17.15 9.55
CA GLY A 82 1.93 -16.38 8.38
C GLY A 82 1.14 -17.22 7.37
N TYR A 83 0.37 -16.55 6.51
CA TYR A 83 -0.58 -17.20 5.57
C TYR A 83 -1.48 -18.26 6.23
N SER A 84 -1.77 -18.11 7.54
CA SER A 84 -2.60 -19.04 8.31
C SER A 84 -3.70 -18.28 9.04
N PRO A 85 -4.90 -18.86 9.20
CA PRO A 85 -5.96 -18.25 10.00
C PRO A 85 -5.50 -17.97 11.43
N PHE A 86 -6.10 -16.96 12.07
CA PHE A 86 -5.81 -16.58 13.46
C PHE A 86 -5.78 -17.80 14.40
N GLY A 87 -4.73 -17.89 15.22
CA GLY A 87 -4.54 -18.98 16.17
C GLY A 87 -4.12 -20.33 15.56
N THR A 88 -3.78 -20.35 14.27
CA THR A 88 -3.28 -21.55 13.59
C THR A 88 -1.76 -21.47 13.41
N THR A 89 -1.04 -22.45 13.96
CA THR A 89 0.41 -22.57 13.81
C THR A 89 0.76 -23.66 12.79
N ARG A 90 1.59 -23.34 11.79
CA ARG A 90 2.01 -24.23 10.69
C ARG A 90 3.52 -24.11 10.40
N PRO A 91 4.41 -24.25 11.39
CA PRO A 91 5.85 -24.06 11.17
C PRO A 91 6.39 -25.02 10.11
N GLY A 92 7.09 -24.49 9.10
CA GLY A 92 7.66 -25.27 8.00
C GLY A 92 6.64 -25.82 6.99
N ALA A 93 5.35 -25.48 7.09
CA ALA A 93 4.35 -26.01 6.19
C ALA A 93 4.49 -25.42 4.78
N THR A 94 4.12 -26.22 3.78
CA THR A 94 3.82 -25.71 2.45
C THR A 94 2.40 -25.16 2.43
N VAL A 95 2.24 -23.93 1.93
CA VAL A 95 0.94 -23.33 1.59
C VAL A 95 0.83 -23.34 0.07
N LYS A 96 -0.27 -23.86 -0.45
CA LYS A 96 -0.46 -23.97 -1.90
C LYS A 96 -0.88 -22.65 -2.51
N ALA A 97 -0.47 -22.41 -3.76
CA ALA A 97 -0.96 -21.29 -4.53
C ALA A 97 -2.50 -21.25 -4.49
N PHE A 98 -3.06 -20.06 -4.21
CA PHE A 98 -4.51 -19.82 -4.14
C PHE A 98 -5.25 -20.59 -3.02
N GLU A 99 -4.54 -21.13 -2.03
CA GLU A 99 -5.15 -21.77 -0.86
C GLU A 99 -6.05 -20.75 -0.12
N GLY A 100 -7.35 -21.06 -0.01
CA GLY A 100 -8.34 -20.16 0.61
C GLY A 100 -9.01 -19.16 -0.34
N ALA A 101 -8.64 -19.14 -1.63
CA ALA A 101 -9.24 -18.25 -2.61
C ALA A 101 -10.68 -18.63 -2.99
N SER A 102 -11.53 -17.62 -3.18
CA SER A 102 -12.91 -17.81 -3.67
C SER A 102 -12.99 -18.11 -5.18
N HIS A 103 -11.93 -17.81 -5.93
CA HIS A 103 -11.84 -18.05 -7.37
C HIS A 103 -10.47 -18.61 -7.73
N HIS A 104 -10.40 -19.36 -8.83
CA HIS A 104 -9.13 -19.82 -9.38
C HIS A 104 -8.26 -18.62 -9.80
N GLY A 105 -6.95 -18.70 -9.53
CA GLY A 105 -6.00 -17.66 -9.93
C GLY A 105 -6.02 -16.39 -9.06
N VAL A 106 -6.85 -16.35 -8.01
CA VAL A 106 -6.92 -15.22 -7.08
C VAL A 106 -5.95 -15.43 -5.92
N CYS A 107 -5.11 -14.43 -5.71
CA CYS A 107 -4.23 -14.24 -4.56
C CYS A 107 -4.28 -12.76 -4.15
N ASP A 108 -3.67 -12.42 -3.04
CA ASP A 108 -3.54 -11.04 -2.56
C ASP A 108 -2.09 -10.57 -2.54
N GLY A 109 -1.88 -9.31 -2.17
CA GLY A 109 -0.58 -8.67 -2.31
C GLY A 109 -0.08 -8.71 -3.76
N ALA A 110 -1.00 -8.48 -4.70
CA ALA A 110 -0.80 -8.84 -6.11
C ALA A 110 -1.46 -7.87 -7.08
N VAL A 111 -0.85 -7.75 -8.26
CA VAL A 111 -1.55 -7.28 -9.45
C VAL A 111 -2.14 -8.50 -10.15
N LEU A 112 -3.47 -8.57 -10.17
CA LEU A 112 -4.22 -9.59 -10.90
C LEU A 112 -4.72 -9.03 -12.23
N ARG A 113 -5.06 -9.92 -13.17
CA ARG A 113 -5.72 -9.53 -14.42
C ARG A 113 -6.77 -10.52 -14.88
N THR A 114 -7.73 -10.04 -15.66
CA THR A 114 -8.81 -10.83 -16.28
C THR A 114 -9.14 -10.29 -17.67
N ARG A 115 -9.73 -11.13 -18.53
CA ARG A 115 -10.13 -10.72 -19.88
C ARG A 115 -11.34 -9.77 -19.79
N LEU A 116 -11.29 -8.66 -20.53
CA LEU A 116 -12.35 -7.64 -20.49
C LEU A 116 -13.65 -8.08 -21.20
N ASN A 117 -13.52 -8.89 -22.27
CA ASN A 117 -14.63 -9.22 -23.18
C ASN A 117 -14.97 -10.72 -23.13
N VAL A 118 -15.18 -11.27 -21.93
CA VAL A 118 -15.61 -12.66 -21.74
C VAL A 118 -16.89 -12.71 -20.90
N PRO A 119 -17.75 -13.73 -21.07
CA PRO A 119 -19.00 -13.83 -20.32
C PRO A 119 -18.80 -13.88 -18.80
N ASN A 120 -17.76 -14.58 -18.34
CA ASN A 120 -17.44 -14.77 -16.94
C ASN A 120 -15.98 -14.36 -16.68
N PRO A 121 -15.68 -13.10 -16.35
CA PRO A 121 -14.31 -12.64 -16.10
C PRO A 121 -13.63 -13.39 -14.95
N ALA A 122 -14.38 -13.83 -13.94
CA ALA A 122 -13.87 -14.60 -12.81
C ALA A 122 -13.17 -15.92 -13.24
N ASP A 123 -13.58 -16.52 -14.36
CA ASP A 123 -13.01 -17.78 -14.87
C ASP A 123 -11.66 -17.58 -15.58
N THR A 124 -11.22 -16.33 -15.76
CA THR A 124 -10.01 -15.98 -16.51
C THR A 124 -9.01 -15.17 -15.70
N ILE A 125 -9.15 -15.18 -14.37
CA ILE A 125 -8.23 -14.46 -13.48
C ILE A 125 -6.88 -15.17 -13.48
N GLU A 126 -5.82 -14.37 -13.64
CA GLU A 126 -4.44 -14.81 -13.46
C GLU A 126 -3.59 -13.74 -12.77
N PRO A 127 -2.63 -14.13 -11.92
CA PRO A 127 -1.69 -13.19 -11.34
C PRO A 127 -0.69 -12.69 -12.39
N TYR A 128 -0.46 -11.38 -12.40
CA TYR A 128 0.51 -10.72 -13.27
C TYR A 128 1.84 -10.46 -12.56
N ALA A 129 1.78 -9.99 -11.31
CA ALA A 129 2.91 -9.82 -10.39
C ALA A 129 2.37 -9.89 -8.95
N TRP A 130 3.21 -10.22 -7.99
CA TRP A 130 2.82 -10.41 -6.60
C TRP A 130 3.97 -10.14 -5.62
N GLY A 131 3.72 -10.31 -4.33
CA GLY A 131 4.69 -9.97 -3.31
C GLY A 131 4.72 -8.47 -3.03
N PHE A 132 3.55 -7.84 -3.06
CA PHE A 132 3.30 -6.50 -2.54
C PHE A 132 2.50 -6.61 -1.23
N ARG A 133 2.55 -5.62 -0.34
CA ARG A 133 1.57 -5.43 0.73
C ARG A 133 0.30 -4.83 0.14
N ASN A 134 0.30 -3.52 -0.09
CA ASN A 134 -0.82 -2.82 -0.72
C ASN A 134 -0.35 -2.01 -1.93
N GLY A 135 -0.35 -2.63 -3.11
CA GLY A 135 0.01 -1.97 -4.37
C GLY A 135 -1.04 -0.98 -4.86
N TYR A 136 -1.42 0.01 -4.06
CA TYR A 136 -2.62 0.83 -4.27
C TYR A 136 -2.65 1.50 -5.63
N ALA A 137 -1.55 2.17 -6.02
CA ALA A 137 -1.50 2.93 -7.26
C ALA A 137 -0.95 2.09 -8.42
N ILE A 138 -1.72 1.92 -9.50
CA ILE A 138 -1.20 1.25 -10.71
C ILE A 138 -1.43 2.06 -11.99
N ARG A 139 -0.41 2.10 -12.86
CA ARG A 139 -0.52 2.80 -14.15
C ARG A 139 0.46 2.24 -15.19
N PHE A 140 -0.07 1.92 -16.38
CA PHE A 140 0.79 1.60 -17.52
C PHE A 140 1.43 2.86 -18.08
N ALA A 141 2.74 2.80 -18.31
CA ALA A 141 3.44 3.82 -19.07
C ALA A 141 2.96 3.88 -20.52
N PRO A 142 3.06 5.04 -21.20
CA PRO A 142 2.99 5.10 -22.64
C PRO A 142 4.07 4.21 -23.30
N GLN A 143 3.81 3.69 -24.50
CA GLN A 143 4.77 2.81 -25.18
C GLN A 143 6.07 3.53 -25.57
N ASN A 144 5.98 4.84 -25.85
CA ASN A 144 7.09 5.73 -26.15
C ASN A 144 7.80 6.30 -24.91
N HIS A 145 7.34 5.95 -23.70
CA HIS A 145 8.00 6.31 -22.45
C HIS A 145 9.29 5.48 -22.26
N PRO A 146 10.31 5.95 -21.50
CA PRO A 146 11.47 5.13 -21.13
C PRO A 146 11.15 3.81 -20.42
N LEU A 147 9.92 3.65 -19.90
CA LEU A 147 9.42 2.40 -19.30
C LEU A 147 8.72 1.48 -20.31
N HIS A 148 8.64 1.85 -21.59
CA HIS A 148 8.21 1.02 -22.72
C HIS A 148 6.87 0.29 -22.53
N GLY A 149 5.88 0.98 -21.95
CA GLY A 149 4.58 0.36 -21.69
C GLY A 149 4.49 -0.47 -20.42
N GLY A 150 5.52 -0.48 -19.56
CA GLY A 150 5.52 -1.25 -18.32
C GLY A 150 4.51 -0.74 -17.29
N LEU A 151 4.12 -1.61 -16.35
CA LEU A 151 3.14 -1.31 -15.31
C LEU A 151 3.86 -0.80 -14.06
N LEU A 152 3.70 0.48 -13.72
CA LEU A 152 4.14 0.97 -12.42
C LEU A 152 3.14 0.57 -11.34
N VAL A 153 3.68 0.23 -10.17
CA VAL A 153 2.96 -0.04 -8.93
C VAL A 153 3.56 0.84 -7.83
N GLY A 154 2.77 1.73 -7.25
CA GLY A 154 3.07 2.39 -6.00
C GLY A 154 2.45 1.57 -4.87
N GLU A 155 3.29 1.10 -3.96
CA GLU A 155 2.93 0.20 -2.87
C GLU A 155 3.14 0.87 -1.53
N ASP A 156 2.16 0.66 -0.65
CA ASP A 156 2.20 1.11 0.74
C ASP A 156 2.90 0.08 1.64
N GLY A 157 3.92 0.52 2.39
CA GLY A 157 4.73 -0.25 3.33
C GLY A 157 3.96 -0.71 4.56
N ALA A 158 4.56 -1.58 5.37
CA ALA A 158 3.94 -2.13 6.58
C ALA A 158 3.92 -1.14 7.75
N ASP A 159 2.85 -1.20 8.56
CA ASP A 159 2.64 -0.28 9.68
C ASP A 159 3.11 -0.87 11.02
N GLU A 160 3.31 0.00 12.02
CA GLU A 160 3.63 -0.34 13.41
C GLU A 160 2.39 -0.86 14.19
N ARG A 161 1.86 -2.03 13.76
CA ARG A 161 0.67 -2.67 14.36
C ARG A 161 0.59 -4.19 14.17
N GLY A 162 -0.29 -4.82 14.95
CA GLY A 162 -0.63 -6.24 14.85
C GLY A 162 0.39 -7.17 15.50
N ALA A 163 0.35 -8.45 15.10
CA ALA A 163 1.22 -9.52 15.62
C ALA A 163 2.67 -9.48 15.11
N ARG A 164 2.91 -8.72 14.03
CA ARG A 164 4.21 -8.54 13.39
C ARG A 164 4.37 -7.06 13.01
N PRO A 165 4.45 -6.15 13.99
CA PRO A 165 4.56 -4.72 13.74
C PRO A 165 5.83 -4.41 12.93
N SER A 166 5.79 -3.33 12.18
CA SER A 166 6.89 -2.89 11.33
C SER A 166 7.04 -1.37 11.39
N TYR A 167 8.19 -0.89 11.85
CA TYR A 167 8.44 0.54 11.92
C TYR A 167 9.21 1.02 10.70
N GLY A 168 8.79 2.11 10.07
CA GLY A 168 9.58 2.76 9.01
C GLY A 168 9.77 1.94 7.74
N ALA A 169 8.85 1.02 7.43
CA ALA A 169 8.83 0.35 6.14
C ALA A 169 8.55 1.39 5.04
N PRO A 170 9.44 1.57 4.05
CA PRO A 170 9.27 2.61 3.03
C PRO A 170 8.11 2.29 2.10
N GLU A 171 7.56 3.32 1.47
CA GLU A 171 6.72 3.11 0.29
C GLU A 171 7.60 2.71 -0.90
N VAL A 172 7.04 1.91 -1.79
CA VAL A 172 7.82 1.27 -2.85
C VAL A 172 7.24 1.59 -4.22
N LEU A 173 8.07 2.11 -5.13
CA LEU A 173 7.73 2.22 -6.54
C LEU A 173 8.36 1.06 -7.31
N SER A 174 7.53 0.19 -7.87
CA SER A 174 7.94 -1.03 -8.57
C SER A 174 7.50 -1.03 -10.04
N LEU A 175 8.22 -1.80 -10.87
CA LEU A 175 7.77 -2.15 -12.22
C LEU A 175 7.27 -3.60 -12.23
N ALA A 176 5.96 -3.79 -12.32
CA ALA A 176 5.34 -5.11 -12.33
C ALA A 176 5.49 -5.76 -13.71
N SER A 177 5.85 -7.05 -13.71
CA SER A 177 5.94 -7.87 -14.91
C SER A 177 5.75 -9.36 -14.59
N GLN A 178 5.39 -10.14 -15.61
CA GLN A 178 5.54 -11.59 -15.57
C GLN A 178 6.99 -11.97 -15.90
N ASN A 179 7.42 -13.11 -15.37
CA ASN A 179 8.65 -13.77 -15.77
C ASN A 179 8.53 -14.31 -17.21
N ALA A 180 9.67 -14.69 -17.81
CA ALA A 180 9.72 -15.19 -19.19
C ALA A 180 8.92 -16.48 -19.41
N ASP A 181 8.70 -17.27 -18.35
CA ASP A 181 7.91 -18.51 -18.37
C ASP A 181 6.39 -18.28 -18.14
N GLY A 182 5.97 -17.01 -17.98
CA GLY A 182 4.58 -16.62 -17.75
C GLY A 182 4.15 -16.62 -16.28
N THR A 183 5.02 -17.04 -15.34
CA THR A 183 4.72 -16.91 -13.91
C THR A 183 4.73 -15.43 -13.47
N PRO A 184 3.94 -15.05 -12.44
CA PRO A 184 3.93 -13.67 -11.96
C PRO A 184 5.27 -13.32 -11.30
N GLY A 185 5.85 -12.14 -11.55
CA GLY A 185 7.06 -11.67 -10.86
C GLY A 185 6.81 -11.41 -9.36
N TYR A 186 7.83 -11.57 -8.49
CA TYR A 186 7.70 -11.45 -7.03
C TYR A 186 8.48 -10.25 -6.50
N HIS A 187 7.83 -9.42 -5.69
CA HIS A 187 8.35 -8.12 -5.25
C HIS A 187 8.79 -8.09 -3.78
N GLY A 188 8.69 -9.22 -3.07
CA GLY A 188 9.40 -9.43 -1.79
C GLY A 188 8.52 -9.55 -0.54
N TRP A 189 7.28 -9.07 -0.58
CA TRP A 189 6.33 -9.24 0.53
C TRP A 189 6.12 -10.72 0.91
N PRO A 190 6.14 -11.10 2.20
CA PRO A 190 6.13 -10.23 3.38
C PRO A 190 7.48 -10.01 4.08
N ASP A 191 8.59 -10.52 3.52
CA ASP A 191 9.90 -10.58 4.22
C ASP A 191 10.96 -9.63 3.65
N ARG A 192 10.55 -8.71 2.76
CA ARG A 192 11.41 -7.67 2.24
C ARG A 192 10.64 -6.36 2.07
N TYR A 193 11.19 -5.29 2.62
CA TYR A 193 10.68 -3.93 2.46
C TYR A 193 11.67 -3.14 1.60
N GLY A 194 11.22 -2.79 0.39
CA GLY A 194 12.07 -2.16 -0.61
C GLY A 194 13.33 -2.98 -0.93
N PHE A 195 14.50 -2.40 -0.70
CA PHE A 195 15.78 -3.05 -1.00
C PHE A 195 16.30 -3.98 0.11
N LEU A 196 15.65 -4.03 1.27
CA LEU A 196 16.19 -4.65 2.49
C LEU A 196 15.26 -5.75 3.02
N PRO A 197 15.82 -6.85 3.58
CA PRO A 197 15.01 -7.84 4.29
C PRO A 197 14.40 -7.21 5.56
N THR A 198 13.24 -7.69 5.99
CA THR A 198 12.53 -7.17 7.18
C THR A 198 13.32 -7.30 8.47
N THR A 199 14.27 -8.24 8.52
CA THR A 199 15.17 -8.45 9.67
C THR A 199 16.20 -7.33 9.90
N GLN A 200 16.31 -6.36 8.99
CA GLN A 200 17.22 -5.22 9.19
C GLN A 200 16.72 -4.31 10.31
N SER A 201 17.66 -3.82 11.14
CA SER A 201 17.32 -3.04 12.34
C SER A 201 16.64 -1.70 12.07
N VAL A 202 16.70 -1.19 10.83
CA VAL A 202 15.97 0.00 10.41
C VAL A 202 14.45 -0.19 10.49
N PHE A 203 13.98 -1.45 10.42
CA PHE A 203 12.57 -1.79 10.50
C PHE A 203 12.12 -2.24 11.90
N ASN A 204 13.02 -2.24 12.89
CA ASN A 204 12.71 -2.75 14.21
C ASN A 204 11.49 -2.03 14.82
N PRO A 205 10.51 -2.79 15.31
CA PRO A 205 9.37 -2.23 16.02
C PRO A 205 9.79 -1.35 17.20
N VAL A 206 8.99 -0.32 17.44
CA VAL A 206 9.15 0.64 18.53
C VAL A 206 8.04 0.51 19.59
N GLY A 207 7.00 -0.27 19.28
CA GLY A 207 5.81 -0.49 20.08
C GLY A 207 4.79 0.64 19.93
N GLY A 208 3.51 0.25 19.85
CA GLY A 208 2.40 1.18 19.70
C GLY A 208 1.08 0.62 20.23
N PRO A 209 0.04 1.46 20.38
CA PRO A 209 -1.25 1.06 20.90
C PRO A 209 -2.02 0.10 19.98
N ALA A 210 -1.59 -0.04 18.73
CA ALA A 210 -2.15 -0.95 17.74
C ALA A 210 -1.42 -2.31 17.67
N ASP A 211 -0.39 -2.52 18.50
CA ASP A 211 0.28 -3.81 18.66
C ASP A 211 -0.61 -4.79 19.46
N ASP A 212 -0.69 -6.04 19.03
CA ASP A 212 -1.54 -7.08 19.65
C ASP A 212 -1.14 -7.40 21.10
N LEU A 213 0.11 -7.12 21.48
CA LEU A 213 0.65 -7.31 22.83
C LEU A 213 0.56 -6.06 23.70
N CYS A 214 0.09 -4.93 23.16
CA CYS A 214 -0.01 -3.69 23.91
C CYS A 214 -1.07 -3.80 25.01
N VAL A 215 -0.66 -3.54 26.26
CA VAL A 215 -1.60 -3.24 27.35
C VAL A 215 -1.72 -1.72 27.44
N PRO A 216 -2.88 -1.10 27.21
CA PRO A 216 -2.99 0.34 27.11
C PRO A 216 -2.56 1.11 28.37
N ASP A 217 -1.74 2.12 28.18
CA ASP A 217 -1.38 3.13 29.18
C ASP A 217 -1.25 4.50 28.52
N PRO A 218 -2.26 5.38 28.61
CA PRO A 218 -2.24 6.67 27.92
C PRO A 218 -1.18 7.64 28.46
N SER A 219 -0.56 7.34 29.61
CA SER A 219 0.49 8.17 30.21
C SER A 219 1.88 7.88 29.64
N ASN A 220 2.08 6.71 29.01
CA ASN A 220 3.37 6.31 28.46
C ASN A 220 3.51 6.71 26.98
N LEU A 221 3.70 8.00 26.69
CA LEU A 221 3.92 8.48 25.32
C LEU A 221 5.36 8.18 24.85
N PRO A 222 5.59 7.80 23.57
CA PRO A 222 4.61 7.73 22.48
C PRO A 222 3.89 6.37 22.34
N SER A 223 4.42 5.28 22.93
CA SER A 223 3.93 3.91 22.68
C SER A 223 2.50 3.67 23.17
N ARG A 224 2.07 4.40 24.20
CA ARG A 224 0.77 4.25 24.89
C ARG A 224 0.50 2.83 25.40
N CYS A 225 1.57 2.08 25.66
CA CYS A 225 1.53 0.75 26.25
C CYS A 225 2.15 0.79 27.65
N THR A 226 1.77 -0.11 28.57
CA THR A 226 2.49 -0.25 29.84
C THR A 226 3.96 -0.60 29.59
N ALA A 227 4.85 -0.24 30.51
CA ALA A 227 6.27 -0.56 30.41
C ALA A 227 6.53 -2.07 30.25
N ALA A 228 5.71 -2.92 30.90
CA ALA A 228 5.83 -4.37 30.81
C ALA A 228 5.44 -4.91 29.43
N SER A 229 4.31 -4.46 28.87
CA SER A 229 3.90 -4.85 27.52
C SER A 229 4.86 -4.32 26.45
N LEU A 230 5.37 -3.10 26.61
CA LEU A 230 6.37 -2.54 25.69
C LEU A 230 7.66 -3.38 25.68
N ALA A 231 8.17 -3.74 26.87
CA ALA A 231 9.35 -4.60 26.96
C ALA A 231 9.11 -5.97 26.31
N ARG A 232 7.89 -6.50 26.45
CA ARG A 232 7.47 -7.76 25.82
C ARG A 232 7.47 -7.65 24.30
N ILE A 233 6.80 -6.63 23.74
CA ILE A 233 6.77 -6.33 22.29
C ILE A 233 8.19 -6.35 21.75
N LEU A 234 9.05 -5.48 22.29
CA LEU A 234 10.43 -5.32 21.81
C LEU A 234 11.26 -6.62 21.94
N SER A 235 10.96 -7.48 22.92
CA SER A 235 11.67 -8.76 23.07
C SER A 235 11.22 -9.85 22.09
N GLU A 236 9.97 -9.80 21.63
CA GLU A 236 9.36 -10.84 20.79
C GLU A 236 9.39 -10.49 19.29
N THR A 237 9.45 -9.20 18.96
CA THR A 237 9.30 -8.68 17.59
C THR A 237 10.57 -8.04 17.01
N VAL A 238 11.64 -7.90 17.80
CA VAL A 238 12.94 -7.38 17.34
C VAL A 238 13.99 -8.51 17.20
N PRO A 239 14.58 -8.72 16.01
CA PRO A 239 14.19 -8.15 14.71
C PRO A 239 12.90 -8.76 14.19
N ILE A 240 12.30 -8.14 13.16
CA ILE A 240 11.11 -8.69 12.49
C ILE A 240 11.48 -10.02 11.85
N ARG A 241 10.99 -11.12 12.42
CA ARG A 241 11.27 -12.49 11.98
C ARG A 241 10.57 -12.81 10.65
N ASP A 242 11.20 -13.62 9.82
CA ASP A 242 10.66 -14.00 8.50
C ASP A 242 9.41 -14.87 8.61
N VAL A 243 8.44 -14.65 7.73
CA VAL A 243 7.24 -15.47 7.56
C VAL A 243 7.53 -16.67 6.67
N LEU A 244 8.34 -16.50 5.62
CA LEU A 244 8.71 -17.53 4.66
C LEU A 244 10.05 -18.17 5.03
N ALA A 245 10.21 -19.46 4.72
CA ALA A 245 11.49 -20.15 4.88
C ALA A 245 12.55 -19.64 3.90
N ALA A 246 12.11 -19.22 2.71
CA ALA A 246 12.88 -18.54 1.68
C ALA A 246 11.92 -17.88 0.67
N PRO A 247 12.37 -16.86 -0.09
CA PRO A 247 11.62 -16.35 -1.23
C PRO A 247 11.26 -17.48 -2.22
N PRO A 248 10.01 -17.57 -2.71
CA PRO A 248 9.60 -18.61 -3.66
C PRO A 248 10.26 -18.46 -5.03
N GLN A 249 10.75 -17.26 -5.35
CA GLN A 249 11.51 -16.93 -6.54
C GLN A 249 12.41 -15.71 -6.30
N PRO A 250 13.34 -15.36 -7.21
CA PRO A 250 14.14 -14.15 -7.08
C PRO A 250 13.28 -12.90 -6.91
N VAL A 251 13.66 -12.03 -5.97
CA VAL A 251 12.94 -10.79 -5.72
C VAL A 251 13.27 -9.75 -6.79
N THR A 252 12.24 -9.25 -7.46
CA THR A 252 12.33 -8.10 -8.35
C THR A 252 12.62 -6.84 -7.54
N ALA A 253 13.74 -6.19 -7.82
CA ALA A 253 14.11 -4.97 -7.13
C ALA A 253 13.16 -3.81 -7.50
N PRO A 254 12.84 -2.92 -6.55
CA PRO A 254 12.06 -1.73 -6.83
C PRO A 254 12.85 -0.72 -7.67
N LEU A 255 12.12 0.23 -8.28
CA LEU A 255 12.70 1.36 -9.00
C LEU A 255 13.17 2.46 -8.03
N ALA A 256 12.37 2.73 -6.99
CA ALA A 256 12.63 3.76 -6.01
C ALA A 256 11.88 3.48 -4.70
N LEU A 257 12.24 4.22 -3.66
CA LEU A 257 11.53 4.25 -2.38
C LEU A 257 11.03 5.67 -2.13
N GLU A 258 9.96 5.77 -1.36
CA GLU A 258 9.51 7.00 -0.73
C GLU A 258 9.42 6.80 0.79
N SER A 259 9.28 7.91 1.51
CA SER A 259 9.25 7.94 2.98
C SER A 259 8.12 7.07 3.52
N ALA A 260 8.39 6.26 4.55
CA ALA A 260 7.40 5.41 5.20
C ALA A 260 6.14 6.19 5.59
N ASP A 261 4.98 5.53 5.64
CA ASP A 261 3.69 6.13 6.03
C ASP A 261 3.24 7.31 5.14
N SER A 262 3.80 7.50 3.94
CA SER A 262 3.38 8.57 3.02
C SER A 262 2.27 8.15 2.04
N SER A 263 2.04 6.86 1.86
CA SER A 263 0.95 6.20 1.12
C SER A 263 0.77 6.61 -0.35
N TYR A 264 1.21 5.77 -1.29
CA TYR A 264 1.00 5.94 -2.73
C TYR A 264 -0.45 5.69 -3.13
N THR A 265 -1.19 6.73 -3.51
CA THR A 265 -2.59 6.53 -3.90
C THR A 265 -2.87 6.69 -5.38
N ALA A 266 -2.02 7.37 -6.15
CA ALA A 266 -2.15 7.41 -7.61
C ALA A 266 -0.85 7.75 -8.32
N ILE A 267 -0.79 7.31 -9.58
CA ILE A 267 0.29 7.59 -10.53
C ILE A 267 -0.36 7.97 -11.87
N ASP A 268 0.09 9.05 -12.50
CA ASP A 268 -0.21 9.33 -13.90
C ASP A 268 0.96 9.95 -14.65
N PHE A 269 0.98 9.75 -15.97
CA PHE A 269 2.04 10.22 -16.85
C PHE A 269 1.70 11.59 -17.40
N VAL A 270 2.66 12.51 -17.30
CA VAL A 270 2.51 13.89 -17.77
C VAL A 270 2.38 13.92 -19.30
N PRO A 271 1.30 14.50 -19.85
CA PRO A 271 1.18 14.72 -21.29
C PRO A 271 2.09 15.85 -21.76
N ASP A 272 2.48 15.82 -23.04
CA ASP A 272 3.35 16.84 -23.64
C ASP A 272 2.80 18.26 -23.47
N SER A 273 1.47 18.43 -23.45
CA SER A 273 0.80 19.72 -23.24
C SER A 273 1.03 20.35 -21.87
N PHE A 274 1.47 19.56 -20.88
CA PHE A 274 1.74 20.00 -19.51
C PHE A 274 3.25 20.13 -19.22
N VAL A 275 4.12 19.77 -20.18
CA VAL A 275 5.57 19.88 -20.01
C VAL A 275 5.99 21.35 -19.95
N ALA A 276 6.54 21.74 -18.81
CA ALA A 276 7.21 23.01 -18.58
C ALA A 276 8.14 22.85 -17.37
N SER A 277 9.30 23.51 -17.37
CA SER A 277 10.24 23.43 -16.25
C SER A 277 9.52 23.69 -14.91
N PRO A 278 9.66 22.79 -13.91
CA PRO A 278 10.62 21.69 -13.79
C PRO A 278 10.16 20.31 -14.34
N VAL A 279 8.94 20.21 -14.87
CA VAL A 279 8.34 18.99 -15.43
C VAL A 279 8.95 18.69 -16.80
N ARG A 280 9.55 17.51 -16.97
CA ARG A 280 10.19 17.08 -18.23
C ARG A 280 9.26 16.17 -19.05
N PRO A 281 9.53 15.99 -20.36
CA PRO A 281 8.83 14.98 -21.15
C PRO A 281 8.95 13.60 -20.51
N GLY A 282 7.84 12.86 -20.43
CA GLY A 282 7.79 11.57 -19.74
C GLY A 282 7.91 11.67 -18.21
N ALA A 283 7.69 12.85 -17.63
CA ALA A 283 7.52 12.95 -16.19
C ALA A 283 6.29 12.19 -15.70
N ILE A 284 6.30 11.86 -14.42
CA ILE A 284 5.20 11.21 -13.72
C ILE A 284 4.81 12.11 -12.55
N LEU A 285 3.51 12.33 -12.38
CA LEU A 285 2.96 12.87 -11.15
C LEU A 285 2.32 11.74 -10.35
N TYR A 286 2.54 11.75 -9.04
CA TYR A 286 1.94 10.78 -8.13
C TYR A 286 1.47 11.47 -6.85
N THR A 287 0.43 10.91 -6.23
CA THR A 287 -0.13 11.42 -4.97
C THR A 287 0.35 10.58 -3.81
N LEU A 288 0.60 11.27 -2.70
CA LEU A 288 0.89 10.70 -1.40
C LEU A 288 -0.24 11.10 -0.45
N GLU A 289 -1.03 10.13 0.02
CA GLU A 289 -2.17 10.39 0.91
C GLU A 289 -1.71 10.89 2.28
N GLY A 290 -0.57 10.40 2.77
CA GLY A 290 0.05 10.73 4.05
C GLY A 290 -0.37 9.83 5.22
N ASP A 291 0.23 10.06 6.38
CA ASP A 291 0.26 9.11 7.50
C ASP A 291 -1.10 8.96 8.20
N PHE A 292 -1.48 7.74 8.54
CA PHE A 292 -2.68 7.41 9.31
C PHE A 292 -2.44 7.26 10.83
N GLY A 293 -1.23 7.58 11.28
CA GLY A 293 -0.86 7.73 12.68
C GLY A 293 -0.78 6.39 13.41
N PHE A 294 -0.18 5.37 12.79
CA PHE A 294 0.21 4.12 13.47
C PHE A 294 1.56 4.26 14.17
N SER A 295 2.41 5.15 13.67
CA SER A 295 3.72 5.46 14.23
C SER A 295 3.90 6.99 14.39
N ALA A 296 5.10 7.44 14.72
CA ALA A 296 5.39 8.88 14.75
C ALA A 296 5.64 9.39 13.32
N ALA A 297 5.33 10.66 13.05
CA ALA A 297 5.48 11.23 11.71
C ALA A 297 6.84 10.91 11.06
N ASN A 298 6.79 10.56 9.77
CA ASN A 298 7.90 10.01 8.98
C ASN A 298 9.08 10.97 8.71
N GLY A 299 9.00 12.22 9.18
CA GLY A 299 10.04 13.23 8.95
C GLY A 299 9.69 14.62 9.47
N SER A 300 10.63 15.56 9.26
CA SER A 300 10.43 16.99 9.53
C SER A 300 11.09 17.83 8.43
N PRO A 301 10.32 18.37 7.46
CA PRO A 301 8.87 18.28 7.36
C PRO A 301 8.40 16.85 7.02
N GLU A 302 7.17 16.53 7.41
CA GLU A 302 6.50 15.28 7.05
C GLU A 302 6.37 15.17 5.52
N VAL A 303 6.40 13.94 5.04
CA VAL A 303 6.18 13.57 3.63
C VAL A 303 4.83 12.89 3.51
N GLY A 304 4.00 13.37 2.59
CA GLY A 304 2.59 12.99 2.51
C GLY A 304 1.72 14.22 2.25
N HIS A 305 0.42 13.99 2.08
CA HIS A 305 -0.57 15.05 1.85
C HIS A 305 -0.22 15.94 0.64
N GLU A 306 0.40 15.36 -0.39
CA GLU A 306 1.00 16.12 -1.48
C GLU A 306 0.98 15.39 -2.83
N VAL A 307 1.25 16.15 -3.89
CA VAL A 307 1.57 15.65 -5.23
C VAL A 307 3.08 15.80 -5.44
N ARG A 308 3.70 14.72 -5.88
CA ARG A 308 5.13 14.64 -6.17
C ARG A 308 5.37 14.54 -7.67
N LEU A 309 6.52 15.04 -8.10
CA LEU A 309 7.03 14.94 -9.47
C LEU A 309 8.21 13.99 -9.50
N MET A 310 8.11 12.96 -10.34
CA MET A 310 9.23 12.13 -10.75
C MET A 310 9.57 12.40 -12.21
N ASN A 311 10.74 12.97 -12.47
CA ASN A 311 11.29 13.07 -13.81
C ASN A 311 12.05 11.78 -14.13
N VAL A 312 11.77 11.19 -15.29
CA VAL A 312 12.43 9.98 -15.78
C VAL A 312 13.30 10.33 -16.98
N ALA A 313 14.58 9.98 -16.91
CA ALA A 313 15.51 10.10 -18.03
C ALA A 313 16.14 8.74 -18.36
N GLY A 314 16.42 8.51 -19.64
CA GLY A 314 17.00 7.28 -20.16
C GLY A 314 16.61 7.06 -21.61
N GLN A 315 17.45 6.35 -22.38
CA GLN A 315 17.13 5.94 -23.74
C GLN A 315 17.48 4.48 -23.98
N GLY A 316 16.58 3.75 -24.63
CA GLY A 316 16.76 2.35 -24.99
C GLY A 316 16.94 1.46 -23.75
N ALA A 317 17.85 0.49 -23.85
CA ALA A 317 18.14 -0.47 -22.77
C ALA A 317 19.13 0.06 -21.71
N GLY A 318 19.43 1.36 -21.71
CA GLY A 318 20.31 1.97 -20.70
C GLY A 318 19.65 2.11 -19.33
N PRO A 319 20.43 2.37 -18.26
CA PRO A 319 19.87 2.57 -16.93
C PRO A 319 18.97 3.80 -16.88
N LEU A 320 17.85 3.68 -16.16
CA LEU A 320 16.96 4.80 -15.88
C LEU A 320 17.60 5.72 -14.84
N SER A 321 17.43 7.02 -15.03
CA SER A 321 17.74 8.04 -14.03
C SER A 321 16.42 8.66 -13.57
N LEU A 322 16.17 8.58 -12.27
CA LEU A 322 14.97 9.11 -11.63
C LEU A 322 15.36 10.32 -10.78
N SER A 323 14.60 11.40 -10.86
CA SER A 323 14.72 12.52 -9.93
C SER A 323 13.36 12.93 -9.38
N PHE A 324 13.32 13.15 -8.08
CA PHE A 324 12.11 13.39 -7.30
C PHE A 324 12.10 14.82 -6.77
N SER A 325 10.93 15.43 -6.76
CA SER A 325 10.72 16.77 -6.22
C SER A 325 9.27 16.96 -5.79
N ASN A 326 9.05 17.88 -4.86
CA ASN A 326 7.71 18.36 -4.54
C ASN A 326 7.10 19.04 -5.77
N PHE A 327 5.85 18.73 -6.10
CA PHE A 327 5.13 19.38 -7.18
C PHE A 327 4.04 20.32 -6.64
N ALA A 328 3.10 19.78 -5.87
CA ALA A 328 2.07 20.56 -5.21
C ALA A 328 1.92 20.07 -3.76
N ARG A 329 2.27 20.92 -2.81
CA ARG A 329 2.13 20.66 -1.37
C ARG A 329 1.68 21.92 -0.65
N ASN A 330 1.07 21.73 0.51
CA ASN A 330 0.75 22.84 1.40
C ASN A 330 2.05 23.54 1.88
N THR A 331 2.01 24.87 1.99
CA THR A 331 3.16 25.67 2.44
C THR A 331 3.53 25.42 3.89
N THR A 332 2.58 24.93 4.69
CA THR A 332 2.77 24.49 6.08
C THR A 332 3.47 23.14 6.16
N GLY A 333 3.41 22.35 5.09
CA GLY A 333 3.96 21.00 5.03
C GLY A 333 3.09 19.92 5.70
N ASP A 334 1.85 20.24 6.05
CA ASP A 334 0.90 19.36 6.75
C ASP A 334 -0.51 19.57 6.16
N GLN A 335 -1.47 18.76 6.59
CA GLN A 335 -2.88 18.78 6.21
C GLN A 335 -3.50 20.17 6.42
N ALA A 336 -4.32 20.57 5.45
CA ALA A 336 -4.95 21.87 5.46
C ALA A 336 -5.89 22.06 6.66
N PHE A 337 -6.59 21.01 7.09
CA PHE A 337 -7.53 21.09 8.21
C PHE A 337 -6.83 21.28 9.57
N VAL A 338 -5.63 20.70 9.74
CA VAL A 338 -4.83 20.83 10.96
C VAL A 338 -4.34 22.27 11.09
N THR A 339 -3.86 22.81 9.98
CA THR A 339 -3.18 24.11 9.93
C THR A 339 -4.11 25.29 9.65
N GLY A 340 -5.39 25.03 9.36
CA GLY A 340 -6.42 26.05 9.14
C GLY A 340 -6.28 26.80 7.80
N ILE A 341 -5.56 26.23 6.84
CA ILE A 341 -5.40 26.80 5.49
C ILE A 341 -6.40 26.18 4.50
N HIS A 342 -6.42 26.70 3.28
CA HIS A 342 -7.07 26.06 2.15
C HIS A 342 -6.02 25.29 1.33
N GLY A 343 -6.13 23.98 1.26
CA GLY A 343 -5.12 23.14 0.62
C GLY A 343 -5.47 21.65 0.69
N MET A 344 -4.48 20.81 0.44
CA MET A 344 -4.63 19.35 0.42
C MET A 344 -4.77 18.79 1.84
N ASN A 345 -5.53 17.71 1.98
CA ASN A 345 -5.56 16.89 3.18
C ASN A 345 -5.12 15.47 2.84
N ARG A 346 -5.86 14.78 1.96
CA ARG A 346 -5.64 13.36 1.65
C ARG A 346 -5.85 13.15 0.14
N PRO A 347 -4.86 13.47 -0.72
CA PRO A 347 -5.00 13.23 -2.14
C PRO A 347 -4.99 11.72 -2.39
N THR A 348 -6.07 11.20 -2.97
CA THR A 348 -6.30 9.76 -3.21
C THR A 348 -6.33 9.40 -4.69
N ASN A 349 -6.42 10.39 -5.58
CA ASN A 349 -6.33 10.13 -7.02
C ASN A 349 -5.72 11.29 -7.81
N LEU A 350 -5.13 10.96 -8.95
CA LEU A 350 -4.60 11.93 -9.92
C LEU A 350 -4.79 11.42 -11.34
N ARG A 351 -5.42 12.24 -12.20
CA ARG A 351 -5.54 11.97 -13.64
C ARG A 351 -5.36 13.21 -14.48
N PHE A 352 -4.66 13.09 -15.60
CA PHE A 352 -4.66 14.12 -16.62
C PHE A 352 -5.94 14.07 -17.46
N GLY A 353 -6.63 15.20 -17.55
CA GLY A 353 -7.83 15.35 -18.37
C GLY A 353 -7.51 15.63 -19.84
N PRO A 354 -8.50 15.52 -20.74
CA PRO A 354 -8.35 15.91 -22.15
C PRO A 354 -8.09 17.42 -22.33
N ASP A 355 -8.35 18.22 -21.30
CA ASP A 355 -8.01 19.65 -21.24
C ASP A 355 -6.53 19.91 -20.96
N GLY A 356 -5.73 18.85 -20.75
CA GLY A 356 -4.30 18.93 -20.47
C GLY A 356 -3.98 19.32 -19.03
N CYS A 357 -4.97 19.41 -18.13
CA CYS A 357 -4.76 19.71 -16.72
C CYS A 357 -4.69 18.42 -15.89
N ALA A 358 -3.95 18.46 -14.78
CA ALA A 358 -3.99 17.43 -13.75
C ALA A 358 -5.19 17.66 -12.82
N TRP A 359 -5.97 16.61 -12.60
CA TRP A 359 -7.10 16.60 -11.68
C TRP A 359 -6.76 15.70 -10.50
N VAL A 360 -6.73 16.28 -9.30
CA VAL A 360 -6.37 15.60 -8.05
C VAL A 360 -7.62 15.48 -7.19
N VAL A 361 -8.02 14.26 -6.87
CA VAL A 361 -9.11 14.01 -5.93
C VAL A 361 -8.51 13.96 -4.54
N ASP A 362 -9.04 14.79 -3.65
CA ASP A 362 -8.71 14.81 -2.24
C ASP A 362 -9.90 14.29 -1.44
N TYR A 363 -9.68 13.21 -0.70
CA TYR A 363 -10.69 12.56 0.12
C TYR A 363 -11.19 13.49 1.23
N GLY A 364 -10.38 14.45 1.66
CA GLY A 364 -10.72 15.40 2.71
C GLY A 364 -10.01 15.12 4.03
N ALA A 365 -10.47 15.77 5.09
CA ALA A 365 -9.83 15.72 6.40
C ALA A 365 -10.14 14.42 7.14
N VAL A 366 -9.12 13.83 7.76
CA VAL A 366 -9.20 12.61 8.57
C VAL A 366 -8.51 12.85 9.90
N ARG A 367 -9.05 12.26 10.97
CA ARG A 367 -8.39 12.21 12.29
C ARG A 367 -7.81 10.82 12.54
N ASP A 368 -6.80 10.75 13.40
CA ASP A 368 -6.13 9.51 13.79
C ASP A 368 -5.96 9.41 15.33
N ALA A 369 -5.21 8.40 15.79
CA ALA A 369 -4.96 8.14 17.21
C ALA A 369 -4.08 9.23 17.89
N GLY A 370 -3.51 10.12 17.10
CA GLY A 370 -2.61 11.20 17.47
C GLY A 370 -1.18 10.73 17.71
N GLN A 371 -0.71 9.74 16.93
CA GLN A 371 0.68 9.28 16.97
C GLN A 371 1.54 10.03 15.96
N SER A 372 1.00 10.30 14.76
CA SER A 372 1.58 11.18 13.73
C SER A 372 1.75 12.62 14.27
N GLY A 373 0.72 13.14 14.93
CA GLY A 373 0.73 14.45 15.57
C GLY A 373 -0.37 14.65 16.61
N VAL A 374 -0.21 15.62 17.52
CA VAL A 374 -1.23 15.89 18.54
C VAL A 374 -2.51 16.50 17.95
N ASP A 375 -2.40 17.20 16.83
CA ASP A 375 -3.49 17.96 16.21
C ASP A 375 -4.39 17.11 15.28
N THR A 376 -3.87 15.98 14.80
CA THR A 376 -4.62 14.96 14.03
C THR A 376 -5.50 14.09 14.93
N LYS A 377 -5.24 14.06 16.23
CA LYS A 377 -5.92 13.21 17.21
C LYS A 377 -7.46 13.32 17.18
N PHE A 378 -8.14 12.19 17.34
CA PHE A 378 -9.57 12.10 17.65
C PHE A 378 -9.94 12.91 18.89
N LYS A 379 -11.00 13.74 18.79
CA LYS A 379 -11.44 14.60 19.89
C LYS A 379 -12.55 13.96 20.73
N ASN A 380 -13.33 13.06 20.15
CA ASN A 380 -14.41 12.33 20.81
C ASN A 380 -14.66 10.99 20.10
N PRO A 381 -15.44 10.06 20.70
CA PRO A 381 -15.70 8.75 20.10
C PRO A 381 -16.45 8.80 18.76
N ALA A 382 -17.24 9.83 18.49
CA ALA A 382 -17.95 9.98 17.22
C ALA A 382 -17.00 10.38 16.07
N ASP A 383 -15.84 10.94 16.40
CA ASP A 383 -14.76 11.23 15.44
C ASP A 383 -13.79 10.05 15.27
N ALA A 384 -13.88 8.99 16.09
CA ALA A 384 -12.92 7.90 16.15
C ALA A 384 -13.06 6.88 15.00
N LEU A 385 -11.95 6.19 14.69
CA LEU A 385 -11.76 5.24 13.58
C LEU A 385 -12.05 5.85 12.20
N LEU A 386 -11.03 6.53 11.65
CA LEU A 386 -10.96 6.96 10.25
C LEU A 386 -12.23 7.66 9.73
N LEU A 387 -12.93 8.37 10.61
CA LEU A 387 -14.12 9.10 10.22
C LEU A 387 -13.68 10.30 9.39
N GLN A 388 -13.87 10.20 8.08
CA GLN A 388 -13.82 11.33 7.16
C GLN A 388 -14.68 12.45 7.72
N ILE A 389 -14.11 13.64 7.86
CA ILE A 389 -14.91 14.81 8.23
C ILE A 389 -15.79 15.15 7.02
N PRO A 390 -17.13 15.03 7.11
CA PRO A 390 -17.99 15.21 5.96
C PRO A 390 -17.85 16.60 5.35
N ASN A 391 -18.06 16.70 4.03
CA ASN A 391 -18.00 17.95 3.26
C ASN A 391 -16.62 18.65 3.25
N THR A 392 -15.52 17.89 3.46
CA THR A 392 -14.16 18.43 3.36
C THR A 392 -13.39 17.97 2.11
N GLY A 393 -13.92 16.99 1.37
CA GLY A 393 -13.31 16.52 0.12
C GLY A 393 -13.39 17.55 -0.99
N VAL A 394 -12.32 17.63 -1.80
CA VAL A 394 -12.15 18.63 -2.87
C VAL A 394 -11.54 17.96 -4.09
N ILE A 395 -11.83 18.48 -5.29
CA ILE A 395 -11.09 18.14 -6.50
C ILE A 395 -10.28 19.37 -6.91
N PHE A 396 -8.96 19.24 -6.90
CA PHE A 396 -8.05 20.28 -7.40
C PHE A 396 -7.84 20.12 -8.90
N ARG A 397 -7.86 21.23 -9.62
CA ARG A 397 -7.47 21.30 -11.03
C ARG A 397 -6.18 22.10 -11.12
N ILE A 398 -5.12 21.48 -11.60
CA ILE A 398 -3.81 22.09 -11.77
C ILE A 398 -3.52 22.14 -13.27
N CYS A 399 -3.48 23.33 -13.84
CA CYS A 399 -3.25 23.56 -15.26
C CYS A 399 -1.87 24.21 -15.48
N ARG A 400 -1.35 24.04 -16.69
CA ARG A 400 -0.24 24.87 -17.17
C ARG A 400 -0.82 26.21 -17.64
N ASP A 401 -0.35 27.29 -17.06
CA ASP A 401 -0.69 28.66 -17.49
C ASP A 401 -0.04 29.04 -18.83
#